data_AF-A0A3M1BQY2-F1
#
_entry.id   AF-A0A3M1BQY2-F1
#
_cell.length_a   1.000
_cell.length_b   1.000
_cell.length_c   1.000
_cell.angle_alpha   90.00
_cell.angle_beta   90.00
_cell.angle_gamma   90.00
#
_symmetry.space_group_name_H-M   'P 1'
#
loop_
_entity.id
_entity.type
_entity.pdbx_description
1 polymer ?
#
loop_
_entity_poly.entity_id
_entity_poly.type
_entity_poly.pdbx_seq_one_letter_code
_entity_poly.pdbx_strand_id
1 'polypeptide(L)'
;PEGKLCLFDVRACDLSALKVLDLVFLHKNPHPDPYYASLRKDLFVVAVNCTYATATCFCTTMGTGPEVKEGYDLLITELREGFLLEAGSERGDKILASVERKIPAEDRHFEEKKERLRKTEDMMKIHFEREGLPQRLYGRMESVYWEHTERRCLACTSCTQACPTCFCFDILEKNDLKLRESQRVRVWDSCFSPSFATVHRFNLRQSVHSRYRQWLMHKFAYWMDQFETFGCVGCGRCITWCPVGIDVREEVRRVVDENQVQ
;
A
#
# COMPACT_ATOMS: atom_id res chain seq x y z
N PRO A 1 2.66 -16.38 -14.50
CA PRO A 1 2.33 -15.85 -15.84
C PRO A 1 3.44 -16.27 -16.80
N GLU A 2 3.08 -16.79 -17.96
CA GLU A 2 4.04 -17.14 -19.01
C GLU A 2 4.38 -15.84 -19.78
N GLY A 3 5.34 -15.07 -19.28
CA GLY A 3 5.78 -13.83 -19.93
C GLY A 3 6.42 -12.82 -18.99
N LYS A 4 7.21 -11.90 -19.56
CA LYS A 4 7.77 -10.75 -18.82
C LYS A 4 6.63 -9.78 -18.48
N LEU A 5 6.60 -9.30 -17.24
CA LEU A 5 5.59 -8.34 -16.77
C LEU A 5 6.18 -6.93 -16.69
N CYS A 6 5.35 -5.95 -17.03
CA CYS A 6 5.63 -4.53 -16.84
C CYS A 6 4.52 -3.92 -15.99
N LEU A 7 4.87 -3.30 -14.86
CA LEU A 7 3.97 -2.38 -14.17
C LEU A 7 4.18 -0.99 -14.73
N PHE A 8 3.09 -0.32 -15.07
CA PHE A 8 3.10 1.02 -15.63
C PHE A 8 2.28 1.96 -14.74
N ASP A 9 2.65 3.23 -14.72
CA ASP A 9 2.07 4.26 -13.86
C ASP A 9 2.21 3.98 -12.35
N VAL A 10 3.36 3.42 -11.96
CA VAL A 10 3.61 3.09 -10.55
C VAL A 10 4.04 4.33 -9.78
N ARG A 11 3.30 4.71 -8.73
CA ARG A 11 3.62 5.91 -7.93
C ARG A 11 4.64 5.58 -6.84
N ALA A 12 5.26 6.60 -6.23
CA ALA A 12 6.20 6.43 -5.13
C ALA A 12 5.65 5.57 -3.98
N CYS A 13 4.39 5.80 -3.59
CA CYS A 13 3.74 5.03 -2.53
C CYS A 13 3.47 3.57 -2.94
N ASP A 14 3.31 3.27 -4.22
CA ASP A 14 3.20 1.90 -4.73
C ASP A 14 4.55 1.18 -4.71
N LEU A 15 5.65 1.88 -5.04
CA LEU A 15 7.00 1.34 -4.90
C LEU A 15 7.35 1.06 -3.43
N SER A 16 6.97 1.96 -2.52
CA SER A 16 7.05 1.68 -1.08
C SER A 16 6.20 0.47 -0.69
N ALA A 17 5.03 0.28 -1.30
CA ALA A 17 4.21 -0.89 -1.04
C ALA A 17 4.85 -2.19 -1.54
N LEU A 18 5.51 -2.17 -2.71
CA LEU A 18 6.29 -3.32 -3.18
C LEU A 18 7.41 -3.69 -2.19
N LYS A 19 8.14 -2.71 -1.64
CA LYS A 19 9.16 -2.97 -0.61
C LYS A 19 8.56 -3.60 0.65
N VAL A 20 7.39 -3.11 1.07
CA VAL A 20 6.63 -3.67 2.19
C VAL A 20 6.25 -5.13 1.91
N LEU A 21 5.77 -5.44 0.70
CA LEU A 21 5.47 -6.83 0.30
C LEU A 21 6.74 -7.70 0.16
N ASP A 22 7.86 -7.13 -0.29
CA ASP A 22 9.16 -7.81 -0.36
C ASP A 22 9.59 -8.30 1.04
N LEU A 23 9.31 -7.53 2.11
CA LEU A 23 9.54 -7.98 3.49
C LEU A 23 8.68 -9.20 3.86
N VAL A 24 7.40 -9.21 3.48
CA VAL A 24 6.45 -10.28 3.82
C VAL A 24 6.71 -11.55 3.04
N PHE A 25 7.01 -11.43 1.75
CA PHE A 25 7.10 -12.59 0.88
C PHE A 25 8.52 -13.10 0.70
N LEU A 26 9.55 -12.27 0.92
CA LEU A 26 10.95 -12.63 0.67
C LEU A 26 11.83 -12.47 1.91
N HIS A 27 11.97 -11.25 2.44
CA HIS A 27 13.12 -10.94 3.31
C HIS A 27 12.93 -11.30 4.78
N LYS A 28 11.72 -11.16 5.33
CA LYS A 28 11.38 -11.54 6.72
C LYS A 28 10.47 -12.77 6.77
N ASN A 29 10.43 -13.55 5.68
CA ASN A 29 9.74 -14.84 5.62
C ASN A 29 10.76 -15.98 5.72
N PRO A 30 10.66 -16.88 6.73
CA PRO A 30 11.52 -18.07 6.81
C PRO A 30 11.45 -18.98 5.59
N HIS A 31 10.35 -18.91 4.83
CA HIS A 31 10.11 -19.65 3.59
C HIS A 31 9.70 -18.69 2.48
N PRO A 32 10.67 -18.03 1.81
CA PRO A 32 10.39 -17.07 0.74
C PRO A 32 9.44 -17.64 -0.31
N ASP A 33 8.44 -16.87 -0.71
CA ASP A 33 7.42 -17.32 -1.66
C ASP A 33 8.03 -17.40 -3.07
N PRO A 34 8.13 -18.61 -3.67
CA PRO A 34 8.82 -18.78 -4.96
C PRO A 34 8.07 -18.13 -6.12
N TYR A 35 6.74 -18.03 -6.04
CA TYR A 35 5.93 -17.40 -7.08
C TYR A 35 6.12 -15.90 -7.05
N TYR A 36 6.07 -15.28 -5.87
CA TYR A 36 6.36 -13.86 -5.72
C TYR A 36 7.80 -13.54 -6.13
N ALA A 37 8.79 -14.33 -5.69
CA ALA A 37 10.20 -14.14 -6.04
C ALA A 37 10.42 -14.15 -7.56
N SER A 38 9.84 -15.13 -8.25
CA SER A 38 9.94 -15.24 -9.71
C SER A 38 9.32 -14.03 -10.41
N LEU A 39 8.14 -13.56 -9.98
CA LEU A 39 7.50 -12.39 -10.56
C LEU A 39 8.29 -11.11 -10.29
N ARG A 40 8.74 -10.93 -9.05
CA ARG A 40 9.42 -9.74 -8.57
C ARG A 40 10.78 -9.54 -9.25
N LYS A 41 11.51 -10.62 -9.53
CA LYS A 41 12.85 -10.61 -10.17
C LYS A 41 12.81 -10.07 -11.60
N ASP A 42 11.84 -10.50 -12.39
CA ASP A 42 11.77 -10.14 -13.82
C ASP A 42 10.84 -8.95 -14.10
N LEU A 43 10.21 -8.40 -13.06
CA LEU A 43 9.32 -7.25 -13.15
C LEU A 43 10.03 -6.05 -13.77
N PHE A 44 9.45 -5.47 -14.81
CA PHE A 44 9.84 -4.15 -15.31
C PHE A 44 8.91 -3.11 -14.68
N VAL A 45 9.45 -1.99 -14.21
CA VAL A 45 8.68 -0.97 -13.49
C VAL A 45 8.85 0.39 -14.16
N VAL A 46 7.77 0.89 -14.74
CA VAL A 46 7.65 2.29 -15.19
C VAL A 46 6.94 3.07 -14.09
N ALA A 47 7.71 3.85 -13.36
CA ALA A 47 7.23 4.70 -12.29
C ALA A 47 6.93 6.11 -12.79
N VAL A 48 6.06 6.80 -12.06
CA VAL A 48 5.65 8.17 -12.38
C VAL A 48 5.69 9.02 -11.11
N ASN A 49 6.44 10.12 -11.16
CA ASN A 49 6.42 11.10 -10.09
C ASN A 49 5.01 11.66 -9.92
N CYS A 50 4.54 11.76 -8.68
CA CYS A 50 3.23 12.34 -8.42
C CYS A 50 3.37 13.87 -8.45
N THR A 51 2.79 14.52 -9.47
CA THR A 51 2.79 15.98 -9.65
C THR A 51 1.47 16.63 -9.23
N TYR A 52 0.58 15.85 -8.61
CA TYR A 52 -0.70 16.29 -8.07
C TYR A 52 -1.19 15.33 -6.98
N ALA A 53 -1.67 15.85 -5.85
CA ALA A 53 -2.23 15.04 -4.77
C ALA A 53 -3.76 15.21 -4.68
N THR A 54 -4.46 14.15 -4.34
CA THR A 54 -5.90 14.22 -4.01
C THR A 54 -6.10 14.49 -2.52
N ALA A 55 -7.31 14.90 -2.12
CA ALA A 55 -7.65 15.19 -0.72
C ALA A 55 -7.45 14.01 0.25
N THR A 56 -7.41 12.78 -0.27
CA THR A 56 -7.21 11.55 0.49
C THR A 56 -5.74 11.14 0.61
N CYS A 57 -4.82 11.74 -0.16
CA CYS A 57 -3.41 11.40 -0.12
C CYS A 57 -2.75 11.91 1.18
N PHE A 58 -1.89 11.08 1.77
CA PHE A 58 -1.09 11.41 2.96
C PHE A 58 0.26 10.68 2.97
N CYS A 59 0.82 10.38 1.80
CA CYS A 59 2.10 9.67 1.70
C CYS A 59 3.27 10.48 2.26
N THR A 60 3.14 11.82 2.33
CA THR A 60 4.08 12.70 3.07
C THR A 60 4.07 12.40 4.56
N THR A 61 2.90 12.22 5.18
CA THR A 61 2.77 11.78 6.59
C THR A 61 3.49 10.45 6.80
N MET A 62 3.40 9.53 5.83
CA MET A 62 4.06 8.21 5.89
C MET A 62 5.53 8.20 5.44
N GLY A 63 6.03 9.28 4.83
CA GLY A 63 7.40 9.36 4.27
C GLY A 63 7.63 8.45 3.04
N THR A 64 6.62 8.23 2.21
CA THR A 64 6.62 7.24 1.11
C THR A 64 6.37 7.84 -0.28
N GLY A 65 6.44 9.17 -0.39
CA GLY A 65 6.22 9.92 -1.61
C GLY A 65 6.10 11.42 -1.29
N PRO A 66 5.78 12.27 -2.29
CA PRO A 66 5.32 11.95 -3.64
C PRO A 66 6.43 11.64 -4.66
N GLU A 67 7.67 11.97 -4.35
CA GLU A 67 8.83 11.72 -5.23
C GLU A 67 9.21 10.24 -5.27
N VAL A 68 9.38 9.71 -6.47
CA VAL A 68 9.97 8.39 -6.73
C VAL A 68 11.49 8.51 -6.63
N LYS A 69 12.08 7.80 -5.66
CA LYS A 69 13.53 7.85 -5.41
C LYS A 69 14.28 6.64 -5.97
N GLU A 70 13.65 5.46 -5.93
CA GLU A 70 14.31 4.20 -6.30
C GLU A 70 13.28 3.09 -6.58
N GLY A 71 13.74 1.94 -7.10
CA GLY A 71 12.90 0.75 -7.31
C GLY A 71 12.15 0.72 -8.64
N TYR A 72 12.62 1.47 -9.64
CA TYR A 72 12.03 1.56 -10.97
C TYR A 72 13.08 1.29 -12.06
N ASP A 73 12.63 0.90 -13.25
CA ASP A 73 13.46 0.81 -14.44
C ASP A 73 13.38 2.11 -15.26
N LEU A 74 12.19 2.69 -15.39
CA LEU A 74 11.98 4.01 -15.99
C LEU A 74 11.14 4.89 -15.07
N LEU A 75 11.50 6.16 -14.99
CA LEU A 75 10.77 7.18 -14.26
C LEU A 75 10.31 8.26 -15.25
N ILE A 76 9.02 8.59 -15.16
CA ILE A 76 8.38 9.62 -15.94
C ILE A 76 7.97 10.75 -15.00
N THR A 77 8.25 11.99 -15.39
CA THR A 77 7.69 13.18 -14.76
C THR A 77 6.96 14.02 -15.80
N GLU A 78 5.69 14.30 -15.58
CA GLU A 78 4.91 15.20 -16.43
C GLU A 78 5.33 16.66 -16.19
N LEU A 79 5.75 17.33 -17.26
CA LEU A 79 6.13 18.74 -17.30
C LEU A 79 5.12 19.53 -18.16
N ARG A 80 5.26 20.86 -18.25
CA ARG A 80 4.35 21.69 -19.08
C ARG A 80 4.44 21.36 -20.56
N GLU A 81 5.65 21.12 -21.05
CA GLU A 81 5.96 20.97 -22.47
C GLU A 81 6.19 19.51 -22.89
N GLY A 82 5.94 18.54 -22.00
CA GLY A 82 6.11 17.12 -22.30
C GLY A 82 6.43 16.27 -21.07
N PHE A 83 7.23 15.22 -21.28
CA PHE A 83 7.62 14.28 -20.23
C PHE A 83 9.14 14.26 -20.06
N LEU A 84 9.59 14.36 -18.81
CA LEU A 84 10.97 14.05 -18.45
C LEU A 84 11.08 12.54 -18.19
N LEU A 85 12.00 11.89 -18.90
CA LEU A 85 12.27 10.46 -18.79
C LEU A 85 13.63 10.24 -18.15
N GLU A 86 13.68 9.42 -17.10
CA GLU A 86 14.89 9.04 -16.38
C GLU A 86 14.98 7.51 -16.35
N ALA A 87 16.15 6.94 -16.62
CA ALA A 87 16.40 5.51 -16.46
C ALA A 87 16.90 5.20 -15.04
N GLY A 88 16.28 4.21 -14.39
CA GLY A 88 16.67 3.72 -13.06
C GLY A 88 17.37 2.37 -13.09
N SER A 89 17.52 1.76 -14.28
CA SER A 89 18.20 0.48 -14.48
C SER A 89 18.78 0.36 -15.89
N GLU A 90 19.69 -0.60 -16.10
CA GLU A 90 20.23 -0.92 -17.44
C GLU A 90 19.12 -1.33 -18.43
N ARG A 91 18.05 -1.97 -17.95
CA ARG A 91 16.89 -2.32 -18.78
C ARG A 91 16.15 -1.04 -19.17
N GLY A 92 16.01 -0.11 -18.23
CA GLY A 92 15.50 1.22 -18.46
C GLY A 92 16.29 1.99 -19.51
N ASP A 93 17.62 1.99 -19.43
CA ASP A 93 18.51 2.64 -20.41
C ASP A 93 18.29 2.10 -21.82
N LYS A 94 18.17 0.76 -21.97
CA LYS A 94 17.90 0.12 -23.27
C LYS A 94 16.57 0.58 -23.87
N ILE A 95 15.52 0.68 -23.04
CA ILE A 95 14.22 1.17 -23.49
C ILE A 95 14.30 2.67 -23.80
N LEU A 96 14.93 3.47 -22.93
CA LEU A 96 15.09 4.91 -23.15
C LEU A 96 15.86 5.20 -24.44
N ALA A 97 16.89 4.41 -24.74
CA ALA A 97 17.63 4.49 -26.00
C ALA A 97 16.75 4.23 -27.24
N SER A 98 15.77 3.33 -27.12
CA SER A 98 14.80 3.02 -28.20
C SER A 98 13.70 4.07 -28.39
N VAL A 99 13.50 4.98 -27.44
CA VAL A 99 12.50 6.06 -27.58
C VAL A 99 12.93 7.02 -28.69
N GLU A 100 12.13 7.11 -29.75
CA GLU A 100 12.32 8.05 -30.85
C GLU A 100 11.93 9.48 -30.44
N ARG A 101 12.51 10.48 -31.10
CA ARG A 101 12.17 11.92 -30.92
C ARG A 101 12.37 12.47 -29.50
N LYS A 102 13.11 11.78 -28.63
CA LYS A 102 13.58 12.35 -27.36
C LYS A 102 14.59 13.47 -27.62
N ILE A 103 14.54 14.50 -26.79
CA ILE A 103 15.51 15.59 -26.73
C ILE A 103 16.28 15.51 -25.40
N PRO A 104 17.56 15.94 -25.35
CA PRO A 104 18.29 16.03 -24.08
C PRO A 104 17.56 16.92 -23.08
N ALA A 105 17.46 16.48 -21.82
CA ALA A 105 16.92 17.29 -20.76
C ALA A 105 17.92 18.37 -20.33
N GLU A 106 17.47 19.62 -20.33
CA GLU A 106 18.15 20.78 -19.74
C GLU A 106 17.81 20.97 -18.24
N ASP A 107 18.62 21.74 -17.51
CA ASP A 107 18.45 22.04 -16.09
C ASP A 107 17.05 22.57 -15.74
N ARG A 108 16.45 23.37 -16.62
CA ARG A 108 15.08 23.90 -16.43
C ARG A 108 14.02 22.81 -16.22
N HIS A 109 14.19 21.63 -16.83
CA HIS A 109 13.27 20.51 -16.70
C HIS A 109 13.36 19.86 -15.32
N PHE A 110 14.58 19.76 -14.77
CA PHE A 110 14.80 19.24 -13.43
C PHE A 110 14.31 20.22 -12.35
N GLU A 111 14.48 21.53 -12.57
CA GLU A 111 13.92 22.54 -11.68
C GLU A 111 12.38 22.56 -11.74
N GLU A 112 11.77 22.38 -12.91
CA GLU A 112 10.31 22.22 -13.01
C GLU A 112 9.82 20.96 -12.27
N LYS A 113 10.51 19.82 -12.43
CA LYS A 113 10.22 18.58 -11.68
C LYS A 113 10.24 18.84 -10.17
N LYS A 114 11.30 19.47 -9.65
CA LYS A 114 11.43 19.79 -8.22
C LYS A 114 10.30 20.68 -7.72
N GLU A 115 9.98 21.75 -8.46
CA GLU A 115 8.92 22.67 -8.06
C GLU A 115 7.54 22.01 -8.08
N ARG A 116 7.26 21.13 -9.04
CA ARG A 116 6.00 20.36 -9.07
C ARG A 116 5.89 19.38 -7.92
N LEU A 117 6.98 18.68 -7.58
CA LEU A 117 7.03 17.78 -6.43
C LEU A 117 6.80 18.55 -5.13
N ARG A 118 7.48 19.68 -4.93
CA ARG A 118 7.29 20.56 -3.77
C ARG A 118 5.85 21.04 -3.64
N LYS A 119 5.24 21.51 -4.73
CA LYS A 119 3.81 21.88 -4.73
C LYS A 119 2.90 20.71 -4.37
N THR A 120 3.23 19.50 -4.82
CA THR A 120 2.45 18.29 -4.52
C THR A 120 2.58 17.90 -3.04
N GLU A 121 3.76 18.08 -2.46
CA GLU A 121 3.98 17.93 -1.01
C GLU A 121 3.14 18.94 -0.22
N ASP A 122 3.16 20.22 -0.63
CA ASP A 122 2.40 21.31 0.00
C ASP A 122 0.87 21.07 -0.03
N MET A 123 0.36 20.30 -1.00
CA MET A 123 -1.05 19.90 -1.07
C MET A 123 -1.45 18.87 0.01
N MET A 124 -0.49 18.13 0.58
CA MET A 124 -0.74 17.09 1.57
C MET A 124 -0.37 17.56 2.97
N LYS A 125 -1.35 17.63 3.86
CA LYS A 125 -1.11 17.98 5.27
C LYS A 125 -0.44 16.82 6.01
N ILE A 126 0.34 17.14 7.04
CA ILE A 126 0.73 16.14 8.05
C ILE A 126 -0.51 15.85 8.89
N HIS A 127 -0.90 14.57 8.96
CA HIS A 127 -2.14 14.17 9.61
C HIS A 127 -1.95 13.64 11.03
N PHE A 128 -0.80 13.07 11.37
CA PHE A 128 -0.50 12.58 12.71
C PHE A 128 1.01 12.38 12.87
N GLU A 129 1.49 12.42 14.11
CA GLU A 129 2.88 12.10 14.46
C GLU A 129 3.11 10.59 14.36
N ARG A 130 4.19 10.19 13.66
CA ARG A 130 4.60 8.79 13.50
C ARG A 130 5.45 8.32 14.68
N GLU A 131 6.25 9.23 15.25
CA GLU A 131 7.09 8.90 16.39
C GLU A 131 6.22 8.49 17.60
N GLY A 132 6.57 7.37 18.22
CA GLY A 132 5.81 6.78 19.33
C GLY A 132 4.37 6.34 18.98
N LEU A 133 3.97 6.36 17.70
CA LEU A 133 2.61 5.99 17.30
C LEU A 133 2.24 4.55 17.70
N PRO A 134 3.10 3.52 17.50
CA PRO A 134 2.78 2.16 17.93
C PRO A 134 2.48 2.08 19.42
N GLN A 135 3.32 2.69 20.28
CA GLN A 135 3.17 2.68 21.74
C GLN A 135 1.87 3.34 22.18
N ARG A 136 1.51 4.48 21.57
CA ARG A 136 0.23 5.15 21.83
C ARG A 136 -0.95 4.27 21.42
N LEU A 137 -0.88 3.61 20.27
CA LEU A 137 -1.93 2.69 19.82
C LEU A 137 -2.05 1.45 20.70
N TYR A 138 -0.94 0.87 21.18
CA TYR A 138 -0.96 -0.25 22.13
C TYR A 138 -1.64 0.12 23.44
N GLY A 139 -1.40 1.34 23.95
CA GLY A 139 -2.08 1.87 25.13
C GLY A 139 -3.60 2.07 24.96
N ARG A 140 -4.12 1.95 23.73
CA ARG A 140 -5.52 2.20 23.37
C ARG A 140 -6.23 0.96 22.83
N MET A 141 -5.72 -0.25 23.08
CA MET A 141 -6.35 -1.50 22.60
C MET A 141 -7.78 -1.71 23.12
N GLU A 142 -8.06 -1.27 24.35
CA GLU A 142 -9.36 -1.34 25.02
C GLU A 142 -10.15 -0.02 24.94
N SER A 143 -9.77 0.87 24.01
CA SER A 143 -10.45 2.14 23.78
C SER A 143 -11.93 1.94 23.41
N VAL A 144 -12.83 2.66 24.07
CA VAL A 144 -14.25 2.66 23.70
C VAL A 144 -14.51 3.27 22.32
N TYR A 145 -13.55 4.05 21.79
CA TYR A 145 -13.67 4.66 20.48
C TYR A 145 -13.76 3.61 19.36
N TRP A 146 -13.20 2.41 19.55
CA TRP A 146 -13.36 1.32 18.59
C TRP A 146 -14.82 0.95 18.33
N GLU A 147 -15.71 1.09 19.33
CA GLU A 147 -17.15 0.86 19.17
C GLU A 147 -17.78 1.91 18.23
N HIS A 148 -17.30 3.16 18.27
CA HIS A 148 -17.76 4.21 17.37
C HIS A 148 -17.41 3.89 15.90
N THR A 149 -16.25 3.29 15.66
CA THR A 149 -15.85 2.87 14.31
C THR A 149 -16.60 1.62 13.85
N GLU A 150 -16.89 0.68 14.75
CA GLU A 150 -17.75 -0.48 14.46
C GLU A 150 -19.13 -0.06 13.95
N ARG A 151 -19.79 0.90 14.61
CA ARG A 151 -21.14 1.36 14.21
C ARG A 151 -21.21 1.94 12.79
N ARG A 152 -20.08 2.40 12.25
CA ARG A 152 -19.98 2.96 10.89
C ARG A 152 -19.50 1.93 9.88
N CYS A 153 -18.56 1.08 10.26
CA CYS A 153 -17.87 0.19 9.32
C CYS A 153 -18.77 -0.96 8.86
N LEU A 154 -18.93 -1.09 7.54
CA LEU A 154 -19.70 -2.18 6.94
C LEU A 154 -18.94 -3.51 6.83
N ALA A 155 -17.66 -3.54 7.21
CA ALA A 155 -16.73 -4.66 6.95
C ALA A 155 -16.73 -5.14 5.49
N CYS A 156 -17.00 -4.23 4.53
CA CYS A 156 -17.18 -4.53 3.11
C CYS A 156 -15.89 -4.91 2.35
N THR A 157 -14.75 -5.02 3.03
CA THR A 157 -13.42 -5.37 2.47
C THR A 157 -12.79 -4.37 1.48
N SER A 158 -13.51 -3.35 1.03
CA SER A 158 -13.04 -2.35 0.05
C SER A 158 -11.67 -1.77 0.39
N CYS A 159 -11.46 -1.37 1.66
CA CYS A 159 -10.19 -0.80 2.11
C CYS A 159 -9.00 -1.76 2.00
N THR A 160 -9.23 -3.07 2.13
CA THR A 160 -8.18 -4.08 2.00
C THR A 160 -7.94 -4.49 0.56
N GLN A 161 -8.98 -4.51 -0.27
CA GLN A 161 -8.87 -4.85 -1.70
C GLN A 161 -8.17 -3.73 -2.50
N ALA A 162 -8.39 -2.46 -2.11
CA ALA A 162 -7.73 -1.32 -2.74
C ALA A 162 -6.33 -1.00 -2.16
N CYS A 163 -5.90 -1.69 -1.11
CA CYS A 163 -4.65 -1.38 -0.41
C CYS A 163 -3.47 -2.12 -1.04
N PRO A 164 -2.41 -1.42 -1.50
CA PRO A 164 -1.29 -2.05 -2.20
C PRO A 164 -0.36 -2.86 -1.26
N THR A 165 -0.55 -2.76 0.07
CA THR A 165 0.22 -3.51 1.07
C THR A 165 -0.60 -4.58 1.76
N CYS A 166 -1.84 -4.82 1.33
CA CYS A 166 -2.65 -5.93 1.85
C CYS A 166 -2.26 -7.23 1.13
N PHE A 167 -2.04 -8.28 1.92
CA PHE A 167 -1.54 -9.56 1.43
C PHE A 167 -2.35 -10.75 1.95
N CYS A 168 -3.54 -10.51 2.51
CA CYS A 168 -4.42 -11.54 3.05
C CYS A 168 -4.89 -12.46 1.91
N PHE A 169 -4.86 -13.77 2.14
CA PHE A 169 -5.29 -14.77 1.17
C PHE A 169 -6.00 -15.92 1.88
N ASP A 170 -6.79 -16.67 1.11
CA ASP A 170 -7.34 -17.97 1.49
C ASP A 170 -6.81 -19.06 0.55
N ILE A 171 -6.93 -20.32 0.95
CA ILE A 171 -6.57 -21.49 0.13
C ILE A 171 -7.83 -22.32 -0.08
N LEU A 172 -8.28 -22.37 -1.33
CA LEU A 172 -9.42 -23.18 -1.75
C LEU A 172 -8.94 -24.50 -2.37
N GLU A 173 -9.66 -25.57 -2.09
CA GLU A 173 -9.50 -26.85 -2.78
C GLU A 173 -10.51 -26.93 -3.93
N LYS A 174 -9.99 -27.03 -5.16
CA LYS A 174 -10.79 -27.27 -6.36
C LYS A 174 -10.61 -28.71 -6.77
N ASN A 175 -11.65 -29.52 -6.54
CA ASN A 175 -11.67 -30.91 -6.94
C ASN A 175 -12.50 -31.05 -8.23
N ASP A 176 -11.96 -31.76 -9.22
CA ASP A 176 -12.74 -32.18 -10.38
C ASP A 176 -13.83 -33.15 -9.92
N LEU A 177 -15.07 -32.94 -10.39
CA LEU A 177 -16.20 -33.83 -10.10
C LEU A 177 -15.99 -35.24 -10.65
N LYS A 178 -15.11 -35.42 -11.65
CA LYS A 178 -14.71 -36.73 -12.16
C LYS A 178 -13.57 -37.37 -11.36
N LEU A 179 -13.14 -36.76 -10.25
CA LEU A 179 -12.10 -37.24 -9.32
C LEU A 179 -10.74 -37.50 -9.98
N ARG A 180 -10.42 -36.80 -11.08
CA ARG A 180 -9.13 -36.97 -11.80
C ARG A 180 -8.07 -36.02 -11.33
N GLU A 181 -8.48 -34.82 -10.90
CA GLU A 181 -7.58 -33.76 -10.47
C GLU A 181 -8.08 -33.12 -9.19
N SER A 182 -7.15 -32.75 -8.33
CA SER A 182 -7.37 -31.92 -7.15
C SER A 182 -6.32 -30.82 -7.14
N GLN A 183 -6.75 -29.58 -7.00
CA GLN A 183 -5.89 -28.41 -7.00
C GLN A 183 -6.09 -27.60 -5.72
N ARG A 184 -4.99 -27.14 -5.13
CA ARG A 184 -5.02 -26.14 -4.05
C ARG A 184 -4.68 -24.78 -4.64
N VAL A 185 -5.62 -23.85 -4.55
CA VAL A 185 -5.51 -22.53 -5.20
C VAL A 185 -5.52 -21.45 -4.12
N ARG A 186 -4.46 -20.63 -4.12
CA ARG A 186 -4.42 -19.41 -3.32
C ARG A 186 -5.30 -18.35 -3.97
N VAL A 187 -6.22 -17.76 -3.22
CA VAL A 187 -7.08 -16.67 -3.66
C VAL A 187 -6.92 -15.46 -2.75
N TRP A 188 -7.02 -14.26 -3.30
CA TRP A 188 -7.02 -13.04 -2.49
C TRP A 188 -8.23 -13.02 -1.56
N ASP A 189 -8.01 -12.68 -0.30
CA ASP A 189 -9.06 -12.56 0.71
C ASP A 189 -8.82 -11.30 1.57
N SER A 190 -9.71 -11.02 2.51
CA SER A 190 -9.65 -9.86 3.39
C SER A 190 -9.62 -10.28 4.85
N CYS A 191 -8.84 -9.57 5.67
CA CYS A 191 -8.93 -9.72 7.12
C CYS A 191 -10.29 -9.29 7.70
N PHE A 192 -11.14 -8.61 6.92
CA PHE A 192 -12.52 -8.31 7.28
C PHE A 192 -13.50 -9.44 6.92
N SER A 193 -13.12 -10.41 6.09
CA SER A 193 -14.00 -11.51 5.71
C SER A 193 -14.45 -12.30 6.94
N PRO A 194 -15.74 -12.67 7.05
CA PRO A 194 -16.29 -13.40 8.19
C PRO A 194 -15.47 -14.61 8.59
N SER A 195 -15.02 -15.42 7.63
CA SER A 195 -14.27 -16.66 7.81
C SER A 195 -12.78 -16.50 8.09
N PHE A 196 -12.18 -15.33 7.82
CA PHE A 196 -10.71 -15.17 7.75
C PHE A 196 -9.95 -15.59 9.02
N ALA A 197 -10.54 -15.35 10.20
CA ALA A 197 -9.91 -15.65 11.49
C ALA A 197 -10.43 -16.95 12.12
N THR A 198 -10.96 -17.87 11.31
CA THR A 198 -11.51 -19.14 11.79
C THR A 198 -10.41 -20.18 12.00
N VAL A 199 -10.23 -20.61 13.25
CA VAL A 199 -9.33 -21.70 13.64
C VAL A 199 -10.17 -22.79 14.28
N HIS A 200 -10.13 -24.01 13.74
CA HIS A 200 -10.87 -25.17 14.26
C HIS A 200 -12.34 -24.86 14.61
N ARG A 201 -13.08 -24.23 13.67
CA ARG A 201 -14.49 -23.78 13.80
C ARG A 201 -14.75 -22.56 14.69
N PHE A 202 -13.75 -22.05 15.41
CA PHE A 202 -13.89 -20.83 16.20
C PHE A 202 -13.31 -19.64 15.46
N ASN A 203 -14.09 -18.58 15.33
CA ASN A 203 -13.57 -17.34 14.77
C ASN A 203 -13.07 -16.42 15.88
N LEU A 204 -11.79 -16.07 15.83
CA LEU A 204 -11.14 -15.23 16.85
C LEU A 204 -11.52 -13.74 16.73
N ARG A 205 -12.14 -13.33 15.61
CA ARG A 205 -12.49 -11.94 15.30
C ARG A 205 -13.91 -11.86 14.74
N GLN A 206 -14.91 -12.17 15.58
CA GLN A 206 -16.31 -12.21 15.17
C GLN A 206 -16.91 -10.84 14.90
N SER A 207 -16.57 -9.83 15.69
CA SER A 207 -17.15 -8.48 15.59
C SER A 207 -16.41 -7.61 14.57
N VAL A 208 -17.11 -6.62 13.99
CA VAL A 208 -16.48 -5.63 13.11
C VAL A 208 -15.46 -4.81 13.88
N HIS A 209 -15.75 -4.51 15.15
CA HIS A 209 -14.81 -3.93 16.12
C HIS A 209 -13.46 -4.65 16.12
N SER A 210 -13.48 -5.97 16.36
CA SER A 210 -12.24 -6.76 16.47
C SER A 210 -11.44 -6.80 15.15
N ARG A 211 -12.13 -6.85 14.00
CA ARG A 211 -11.50 -6.85 12.67
C ARG A 211 -10.91 -5.49 12.32
N TYR A 212 -11.65 -4.41 12.58
CA TYR A 212 -11.18 -3.06 12.29
C TYR A 212 -9.99 -2.68 13.15
N ARG A 213 -10.06 -2.97 14.46
CA ARG A 213 -8.93 -2.79 15.38
C ARG A 213 -7.72 -3.57 14.91
N GLN A 214 -7.88 -4.86 14.58
CA GLN A 214 -6.77 -5.66 14.03
C GLN A 214 -6.18 -5.03 12.76
N TRP A 215 -7.02 -4.55 11.84
CA TRP A 215 -6.55 -3.95 10.59
C TRP A 215 -5.75 -2.65 10.83
N LEU A 216 -6.27 -1.73 11.65
CA LEU A 216 -5.59 -0.47 11.95
C LEU A 216 -4.30 -0.74 12.73
N MET A 217 -4.38 -1.55 13.79
CA MET A 217 -3.20 -1.90 14.59
C MET A 217 -2.14 -2.62 13.76
N HIS A 218 -2.53 -3.51 12.84
CA HIS A 218 -1.56 -4.13 11.93
C HIS A 218 -0.87 -3.06 11.08
N LYS A 219 -1.61 -2.15 10.45
CA LYS A 219 -1.03 -1.12 9.58
C LYS A 219 -0.13 -0.10 10.32
N PHE A 220 -0.47 0.26 11.56
CA PHE A 220 0.15 1.41 12.25
C PHE A 220 0.90 1.05 13.55
N ALA A 221 0.87 -0.20 14.01
CA ALA A 221 1.57 -0.65 15.21
C ALA A 221 2.32 -1.97 15.00
N TYR A 222 1.61 -3.08 14.78
CA TYR A 222 2.21 -4.43 14.75
C TYR A 222 3.28 -4.57 13.66
N TRP A 223 3.10 -3.88 12.53
CA TRP A 223 4.09 -3.86 11.46
C TRP A 223 5.45 -3.29 11.89
N MET A 224 5.50 -2.36 12.83
CA MET A 224 6.77 -1.86 13.37
C MET A 224 7.52 -2.96 14.13
N ASP A 225 6.82 -3.79 14.90
CA ASP A 225 7.44 -4.90 15.63
C ASP A 225 7.85 -6.05 14.68
N GLN A 226 7.04 -6.31 13.66
CA GLN A 226 7.28 -7.42 12.71
C GLN A 226 8.34 -7.08 11.67
N PHE A 227 8.34 -5.82 11.19
CA PHE A 227 9.03 -5.43 9.97
C PHE A 227 9.84 -4.14 10.10
N GLU A 228 9.80 -3.44 11.24
CA GLU A 228 10.49 -2.16 11.47
C GLU A 228 10.04 -1.04 10.51
N THR A 229 8.83 -1.16 9.98
CA THR A 229 8.20 -0.17 9.11
C THR A 229 6.69 -0.18 9.32
N PHE A 230 5.99 0.85 8.85
CA PHE A 230 4.53 0.84 8.86
C PHE A 230 3.98 0.02 7.70
N GLY A 231 2.85 -0.66 7.93
CA GLY A 231 2.12 -1.37 6.88
C GLY A 231 1.30 -0.45 5.97
N CYS A 232 1.25 0.86 6.24
CA CYS A 232 0.55 1.86 5.44
C CYS A 232 1.55 2.78 4.69
N VAL A 233 1.26 3.04 3.41
CA VAL A 233 2.08 3.91 2.53
C VAL A 233 1.38 5.24 2.20
N GLY A 234 0.31 5.59 2.91
CA GLY A 234 -0.36 6.89 2.76
C GLY A 234 -0.99 7.15 1.39
N CYS A 235 -1.23 6.13 0.56
CA CYS A 235 -1.80 6.29 -0.78
C CYS A 235 -3.25 6.82 -0.79
N GLY A 236 -3.98 6.73 0.33
CA GLY A 236 -5.34 7.25 0.45
C GLY A 236 -6.45 6.38 -0.15
N ARG A 237 -6.12 5.33 -0.92
CA ARG A 237 -7.10 4.48 -1.63
C ARG A 237 -8.18 3.89 -0.71
N CYS A 238 -7.80 3.49 0.50
CA CYS A 238 -8.78 2.98 1.48
C CYS A 238 -9.82 4.02 1.92
N ILE A 239 -9.47 5.31 1.88
CA ILE A 239 -10.37 6.42 2.20
C ILE A 239 -11.28 6.69 0.99
N THR A 240 -10.67 6.80 -0.21
CA THR A 240 -11.39 7.06 -1.46
C THR A 240 -12.49 6.04 -1.72
N TRP A 241 -12.23 4.77 -1.46
CA TRP A 241 -13.15 3.66 -1.76
C TRP A 241 -14.04 3.25 -0.58
N CYS A 242 -14.02 3.98 0.53
CA CYS A 242 -14.87 3.66 1.66
C CYS A 242 -16.31 4.15 1.41
N PRO A 243 -17.31 3.25 1.32
CA PRO A 243 -18.68 3.65 0.99
C PRO A 243 -19.37 4.48 2.08
N VAL A 244 -18.83 4.45 3.30
CA VAL A 244 -19.34 5.16 4.49
C VAL A 244 -18.41 6.30 4.93
N GLY A 245 -17.41 6.66 4.12
CA GLY A 245 -16.55 7.81 4.38
C GLY A 245 -15.62 7.69 5.60
N ILE A 246 -15.23 6.47 5.99
CA ILE A 246 -14.22 6.29 7.05
C ILE A 246 -12.86 6.76 6.54
N ASP A 247 -12.28 7.74 7.23
CA ASP A 247 -10.94 8.26 6.98
C ASP A 247 -9.95 7.76 8.04
N VAL A 248 -9.07 6.85 7.63
CA VAL A 248 -8.07 6.23 8.53
C VAL A 248 -7.18 7.24 9.24
N ARG A 249 -6.95 8.43 8.66
CA ARG A 249 -6.16 9.50 9.26
C ARG A 249 -6.86 10.08 10.47
N GLU A 250 -8.19 10.19 10.41
CA GLU A 250 -9.02 10.62 11.53
C GLU A 250 -9.13 9.53 12.58
N GLU A 251 -9.31 8.29 12.16
CA GLU A 251 -9.41 7.15 13.08
C GLU A 251 -8.13 6.98 13.90
N VAL A 252 -6.96 7.08 13.28
CA VAL A 252 -5.67 7.04 14.00
C VAL A 252 -5.58 8.15 15.04
N ARG A 253 -5.90 9.40 14.67
CA ARG A 253 -5.89 10.53 15.62
C ARG A 253 -6.86 10.31 16.77
N ARG A 254 -8.12 9.97 16.49
CA ARG A 254 -9.17 9.85 17.49
C ARG A 254 -8.93 8.70 18.47
N VAL A 255 -8.37 7.57 18.02
CA VAL A 255 -7.96 6.47 18.89
C VAL A 255 -6.87 6.92 19.85
N VAL A 256 -5.93 7.73 19.40
CA VAL A 256 -4.79 8.19 20.22
C VAL A 256 -5.20 9.33 21.17
N ASP A 257 -6.06 10.24 20.72
CA ASP A 257 -6.42 11.52 21.37
C ASP A 257 -7.72 11.46 22.19
N GLU A 258 -8.07 10.32 22.82
CA GLU A 258 -9.36 10.02 23.50
C GLU A 258 -10.03 11.12 24.37
N ASN A 259 -9.36 12.22 24.70
CA ASN A 259 -9.93 13.40 25.34
C ASN A 259 -11.02 14.13 24.51
N GLN A 260 -11.33 13.71 23.28
CA GLN A 260 -12.32 14.37 22.41
C GLN A 260 -13.57 13.52 22.07
N VAL A 261 -13.77 12.39 22.74
CA VAL A 261 -14.99 11.57 22.56
C VAL A 261 -16.03 11.94 23.62
N GLN A 262 -16.56 13.16 23.52
CA GLN A 262 -17.84 13.57 24.12
C GLN A 262 -18.76 14.09 23.02
#